data_AF-Q6LRZ6-F1
#
_entry.id   AF-Q6LRZ6-F1
#
_cell.length_a   1.000
_cell.length_b   1.000
_cell.length_c   1.000
_cell.angle_alpha   90.00
_cell.angle_beta   90.00
_cell.angle_gamma   90.00
#
_symmetry.space_group_name_H-M   'P 1'
#
loop_
_entity.id
_entity.type
_entity.pdbx_description
1 polymer ?
#
loop_
_entity_poly.entity_id
_entity_poly.type
_entity_poly.pdbx_seq_one_letter_code
_entity_poly.pdbx_strand_id
1 'polypeptide(L)'
;MVNIRARVPFKVGQKSNIPADLLSFNGLESGKEHVAVIFQDADTKPAVPLVRMHSECLTGDVFHSSRCDCGEQLDETIEKMGEMGGVILYLRQEGRGIGLYNKIDAYELQSQGMNTMKRITTLALATISVILQKRL
;
A
#
# COMPACT_ATOMS: atom_id res chain seq x y z
N MET A 1 1.52 -6.32 -20.72
CA MET A 1 1.31 -7.72 -20.25
C MET A 1 2.07 -7.86 -18.95
N VAL A 2 1.45 -8.45 -17.91
CA VAL A 2 2.10 -8.61 -16.61
C VAL A 2 3.23 -9.63 -16.73
N ASN A 3 4.40 -9.31 -16.16
CA ASN A 3 5.56 -10.19 -16.14
C ASN A 3 6.04 -10.41 -14.70
N ILE A 4 6.22 -11.68 -14.31
CA ILE A 4 6.72 -12.08 -12.99
C ILE A 4 8.25 -12.21 -13.10
N ARG A 5 8.98 -11.54 -12.20
CA ARG A 5 10.44 -11.49 -12.24
C ARG A 5 11.10 -12.48 -11.29
N ALA A 6 10.59 -12.63 -10.08
CA ALA A 6 11.14 -13.53 -9.07
C ALA A 6 10.08 -13.90 -8.02
N ARG A 7 10.21 -15.10 -7.45
CA ARG A 7 9.46 -15.60 -6.29
C ARG A 7 10.46 -16.15 -5.28
N VAL A 8 10.38 -15.73 -4.03
CA VAL A 8 11.28 -16.18 -2.95
C VAL A 8 10.51 -16.44 -1.66
N PRO A 9 10.86 -17.48 -0.90
CA PRO A 9 10.32 -17.66 0.45
C PRO A 9 10.79 -16.51 1.34
N PHE A 10 9.87 -15.98 2.14
CA PHE A 10 10.08 -14.80 2.97
C PHE A 10 9.30 -14.92 4.29
N LYS A 11 9.70 -14.15 5.30
CA LYS A 11 8.93 -14.05 6.55
C LYS A 11 8.47 -12.62 6.75
N VAL A 12 7.21 -12.45 7.09
CA VAL A 12 6.54 -11.15 7.23
C VAL A 12 5.88 -11.01 8.60
N GLY A 13 5.27 -9.84 8.83
CA GLY A 13 4.62 -9.46 10.08
C GLY A 13 5.58 -8.77 11.04
N GLN A 14 5.02 -8.11 12.06
CA GLN A 14 5.78 -7.31 13.03
C GLN A 14 6.89 -8.11 13.73
N LYS A 15 6.71 -9.43 13.89
CA LYS A 15 7.68 -10.34 14.52
C LYS A 15 8.51 -11.16 13.52
N SER A 16 8.37 -10.91 12.21
CA SER A 16 9.07 -11.63 11.14
C SER A 16 8.98 -13.16 11.26
N ASN A 17 7.80 -13.65 11.64
CA ASN A 17 7.57 -15.07 11.96
C ASN A 17 6.50 -15.73 11.08
N ILE A 18 5.76 -14.96 10.29
CA ILE A 18 4.71 -15.49 9.42
C ILE A 18 5.35 -15.87 8.07
N PRO A 19 5.37 -17.16 7.69
CA PRO A 19 5.92 -17.60 6.42
C PRO A 19 5.01 -17.17 5.26
N ALA A 20 5.62 -16.66 4.20
CA ALA A 20 4.95 -16.26 2.97
C ALA A 20 5.93 -16.35 1.79
N ASP A 21 5.42 -16.28 0.57
CA ASP A 21 6.23 -16.07 -0.62
C ASP A 21 6.14 -14.63 -1.08
N LEU A 22 7.29 -14.03 -1.37
CA LEU A 22 7.40 -12.71 -1.97
C LEU A 22 7.60 -12.85 -3.48
N LEU A 23 6.68 -12.28 -4.25
CA LEU A 23 6.68 -12.35 -5.71
C LEU A 23 6.77 -10.94 -6.29
N SER A 24 7.77 -10.70 -7.14
CA SER A 24 7.93 -9.42 -7.84
C SER A 24 7.32 -9.50 -9.25
N PHE A 25 6.59 -8.46 -9.64
CA PHE A 25 5.98 -8.38 -10.96
C PHE A 25 5.96 -6.94 -11.49
N ASN A 26 5.84 -6.79 -12.81
CA ASN A 26 5.70 -5.50 -13.48
C ASN A 26 4.77 -5.63 -14.70
N GLY A 27 4.69 -4.57 -15.51
CA GLY A 27 3.88 -4.58 -16.74
C GLY A 27 2.42 -4.18 -16.56
N LEU A 28 2.10 -3.53 -15.42
CA LEU A 28 0.90 -2.73 -15.25
C LEU A 28 1.07 -1.35 -15.92
N GLU A 29 -0.05 -0.66 -16.15
CA GLU A 29 -0.08 0.69 -16.76
C GLU A 29 0.78 1.72 -16.03
N SER A 30 1.01 1.50 -14.73
CA SER A 30 1.88 2.37 -13.90
C SER A 30 3.34 2.39 -14.38
N GLY A 31 3.80 1.38 -15.12
CA GLY A 31 5.20 1.19 -15.49
C GLY A 31 6.12 0.86 -14.30
N LYS A 32 5.56 0.64 -13.11
CA LYS A 32 6.32 0.43 -11.87
C LYS A 32 6.50 -1.06 -11.57
N GLU A 33 7.48 -1.34 -10.72
CA GLU A 33 7.69 -2.66 -10.12
C GLU A 33 6.72 -2.82 -8.94
N HIS A 34 6.10 -3.98 -8.81
CA HIS A 34 5.12 -4.28 -7.78
C HIS A 34 5.45 -5.60 -7.11
N VAL A 35 4.86 -5.83 -5.95
CA VAL A 35 5.14 -7.01 -5.15
C VAL A 35 3.83 -7.65 -4.73
N ALA A 36 3.79 -8.98 -4.74
CA ALA A 36 2.74 -9.77 -4.13
C ALA A 36 3.31 -10.55 -2.95
N VAL A 37 2.55 -10.64 -1.87
CA VAL A 37 2.83 -11.50 -0.72
C VAL A 37 1.80 -12.61 -0.72
N ILE A 38 2.24 -13.85 -0.84
CA ILE A 38 1.39 -15.02 -0.99
C ILE A 38 1.50 -15.87 0.28
N PHE A 39 0.37 -16.18 0.88
CA PHE A 39 0.29 -16.93 2.13
C PHE A 39 -0.31 -18.31 1.88
N GLN A 40 0.29 -19.34 2.51
CA GLN A 40 -0.17 -20.73 2.43
C GLN A 40 -0.46 -21.22 1.01
N ASP A 41 0.39 -20.85 0.05
CA ASP A 41 0.28 -21.28 -1.36
C ASP A 41 -1.09 -20.99 -1.99
N ALA A 42 -1.76 -19.93 -1.55
CA ALA A 42 -3.14 -19.62 -1.93
C ALA A 42 -3.34 -19.45 -3.45
N ASP A 43 -2.29 -19.13 -4.20
CA ASP A 43 -2.29 -19.00 -5.66
C ASP A 43 -2.34 -20.35 -6.39
N THR A 44 -2.00 -21.45 -5.73
CA THR A 44 -1.97 -22.80 -6.32
C THR A 44 -3.18 -23.65 -5.93
N LYS A 45 -3.96 -23.21 -4.96
CA LYS A 45 -5.11 -23.95 -4.45
C LYS A 45 -6.31 -23.83 -5.41
N PRO A 46 -7.21 -24.83 -5.45
CA PRO A 46 -8.39 -24.79 -6.33
C PRO A 46 -9.42 -23.71 -5.94
N ALA A 47 -9.43 -23.29 -4.68
CA ALA A 47 -10.35 -22.28 -4.18
C ALA A 47 -9.91 -20.88 -4.62
N VAL A 48 -10.88 -19.98 -4.85
CA VAL A 48 -10.59 -18.58 -5.15
C VAL A 48 -9.88 -17.96 -3.95
N PRO A 49 -8.65 -17.44 -4.10
CA PRO A 49 -7.90 -16.90 -2.97
C PRO A 49 -8.51 -15.59 -2.50
N LEU A 50 -8.42 -15.34 -1.20
CA LEU A 50 -8.66 -14.01 -0.65
C LEU A 50 -7.56 -13.07 -1.14
N VAL A 51 -7.94 -11.97 -1.80
CA VAL A 51 -6.99 -10.97 -2.32
C VAL A 51 -7.21 -9.63 -1.65
N ARG A 52 -6.14 -9.03 -1.11
CA ARG A 52 -6.13 -7.65 -0.62
C ARG A 52 -5.25 -6.81 -1.54
N MET A 53 -5.80 -5.74 -2.09
CA MET A 53 -5.00 -4.71 -2.75
C MET A 53 -4.52 -3.69 -1.72
N HIS A 54 -3.22 -3.47 -1.64
CA HIS A 54 -2.60 -2.48 -0.77
C HIS A 54 -1.84 -1.46 -1.61
N SER A 55 -2.19 -0.19 -1.49
CA SER A 55 -1.43 0.89 -2.10
C SER A 55 -0.32 1.31 -1.15
N GLU A 56 0.92 1.29 -1.64
CA GLU A 56 2.11 1.74 -0.94
C GLU A 56 1.87 3.03 -0.16
N CYS A 57 2.21 2.99 1.12
CA CYS A 57 2.13 4.14 2.01
C CYS A 57 3.35 4.11 2.94
N LEU A 58 4.49 4.62 2.49
CA LEU A 58 5.75 4.59 3.23
C LEU A 58 5.59 5.09 4.68
N THR A 59 4.87 6.19 4.85
CA THR A 59 4.63 6.78 6.18
C THR A 59 3.82 5.88 7.11
N GLY A 60 2.85 5.14 6.58
CA GLY A 60 2.02 4.23 7.39
C GLY A 60 2.69 2.87 7.57
N ASP A 61 3.11 2.27 6.46
CA ASP A 61 3.59 0.90 6.38
C ASP A 61 4.97 0.70 7.04
N VAL A 62 5.86 1.70 6.96
CA VAL A 62 7.24 1.59 7.50
C VAL A 62 7.42 2.42 8.76
N PHE A 63 6.86 3.63 8.81
CA PHE A 63 7.06 4.54 9.94
C PHE A 63 5.91 4.53 10.95
N HIS A 64 4.89 3.69 10.78
CA HIS A 64 3.73 3.58 11.68
C HIS A 64 3.10 4.94 12.01
N SER A 65 2.97 5.81 11.00
CA SER A 65 2.45 7.16 11.17
C SER A 65 1.01 7.16 11.68
N SER A 66 0.73 7.91 12.74
CA SER A 66 -0.63 8.15 13.25
C SER A 66 -1.52 9.02 12.34
N ARG A 67 -0.98 9.53 11.22
CA ARG A 67 -1.74 10.34 10.24
C ARG A 67 -2.61 9.50 9.31
N CYS A 68 -2.38 8.18 9.25
CA CYS A 68 -3.18 7.23 8.49
C CYS A 68 -3.14 5.85 9.13
N ASP A 69 -4.14 5.04 8.87
CA ASP A 69 -4.28 3.67 9.37
C ASP A 69 -3.63 2.62 8.45
N CYS A 70 -2.93 3.02 7.38
CA CYS A 70 -2.41 2.07 6.38
C CYS A 70 -1.48 0.99 6.97
N GLY A 71 -0.66 1.35 7.96
CA GLY A 71 0.23 0.40 8.63
C GLY A 71 -0.56 -0.64 9.43
N GLU A 72 -1.52 -0.19 10.25
CA GLU A 72 -2.40 -1.08 11.04
C GLU A 72 -3.21 -2.00 10.13
N GLN A 73 -3.76 -1.47 9.03
CA GLN A 73 -4.48 -2.28 8.04
C GLN A 73 -3.59 -3.34 7.37
N LEU A 74 -2.33 -3.00 7.07
CA LEU A 74 -1.38 -3.94 6.47
C LEU A 74 -1.03 -5.05 7.46
N ASP A 75 -0.71 -4.69 8.70
CA ASP A 75 -0.37 -5.63 9.76
C ASP A 75 -1.52 -6.62 10.04
N GLU A 76 -2.75 -6.11 10.20
CA GLU A 76 -3.93 -6.96 10.37
C GLU A 76 -4.14 -7.90 9.18
N THR A 77 -3.90 -7.41 7.96
CA THR A 77 -4.04 -8.23 6.75
C THR A 77 -3.01 -9.36 6.76
N ILE A 78 -1.76 -9.07 7.11
CA ILE A 78 -0.68 -10.05 7.17
C ILE A 78 -1.00 -11.13 8.21
N GLU A 79 -1.49 -10.75 9.39
CA GLU A 79 -1.89 -11.71 10.43
C GLU A 79 -3.04 -12.61 9.96
N LYS A 80 -4.13 -12.02 9.45
CA LYS A 80 -5.30 -12.75 8.94
C LYS A 80 -4.93 -13.70 7.80
N MET A 81 -4.10 -13.26 6.85
CA MET A 81 -3.67 -14.10 5.73
C MET A 81 -2.65 -15.16 6.15
N GLY A 82 -1.84 -14.91 7.18
CA GLY A 82 -0.99 -15.92 7.80
C GLY A 82 -1.78 -17.14 8.29
N GLU A 83 -2.97 -16.91 8.84
CA GLU A 83 -3.85 -17.96 9.39
C GLU A 83 -4.75 -18.63 8.35
N MET A 84 -5.35 -17.86 7.43
CA MET A 84 -6.36 -18.36 6.49
C MET A 84 -5.81 -18.64 5.08
N GLY A 85 -4.63 -18.11 4.76
CA GLY A 85 -4.11 -18.02 3.39
C GLY A 85 -4.69 -16.83 2.62
N GLY A 86 -3.99 -16.40 1.57
CA GLY A 86 -4.42 -15.27 0.75
C GLY A 86 -3.26 -14.63 -0.02
N VAL A 87 -3.57 -13.55 -0.74
CA VAL A 87 -2.59 -12.79 -1.51
C VAL A 87 -2.75 -11.29 -1.23
N ILE A 88 -1.67 -10.63 -0.83
CA ILE A 88 -1.60 -9.17 -0.77
C ILE A 88 -0.91 -8.68 -2.04
N LEU A 89 -1.60 -7.85 -2.83
CA LEU A 89 -0.99 -7.11 -3.94
C LEU A 89 -0.51 -5.75 -3.44
N TYR A 90 0.79 -5.62 -3.21
CA TYR A 90 1.44 -4.38 -2.81
C TYR A 90 1.82 -3.55 -4.04
N LEU A 91 0.96 -2.56 -4.35
CA LEU A 91 1.10 -1.70 -5.51
C LEU A 91 1.85 -0.44 -5.13
N ARG A 92 2.93 -0.15 -5.86
CA ARG A 92 3.80 1.03 -5.67
C ARG A 92 3.14 2.33 -6.16
N GLN A 93 2.01 2.67 -5.56
CA GLN A 93 1.17 3.81 -5.91
C GLN A 93 1.07 4.80 -4.72
N GLU A 94 2.23 5.20 -4.21
CA GLU A 94 2.33 6.19 -3.12
C GLU A 94 1.49 7.45 -3.38
N GLY A 95 0.81 7.91 -2.33
CA GLY A 95 -0.07 9.08 -2.40
C GLY A 95 -1.24 8.95 -3.39
N ARG A 96 -1.64 7.72 -3.75
CA ARG A 96 -2.57 7.43 -4.84
C ARG A 96 -2.08 7.93 -6.21
N GLY A 97 -0.78 7.80 -6.45
CA GLY A 97 -0.16 8.11 -7.74
C GLY A 97 0.52 9.47 -7.81
N ILE A 98 0.28 10.39 -6.86
CA ILE A 98 0.98 11.69 -6.82
C ILE A 98 2.43 11.58 -6.33
N GLY A 99 2.78 10.47 -5.67
CA GLY A 99 4.12 10.25 -5.11
C GLY A 99 4.34 10.84 -3.71
N LEU A 100 5.46 10.45 -3.11
CA LEU A 100 5.78 10.77 -1.70
C LEU A 100 6.01 12.25 -1.45
N TYR A 101 6.76 12.93 -2.32
CA TYR A 101 7.11 14.35 -2.16
C TYR A 101 5.84 15.22 -2.12
N ASN A 102 4.96 15.07 -3.11
CA ASN A 102 3.69 15.79 -3.18
C ASN A 102 2.77 15.48 -1.97
N LYS A 103 2.83 14.25 -1.42
CA LYS A 103 2.12 13.89 -0.19
C LYS A 103 2.66 14.63 1.02
N ILE A 104 3.98 14.79 1.14
CA ILE A 104 4.62 15.53 2.22
C ILE A 104 4.31 17.04 2.10
N ASP A 105 4.37 17.60 0.89
CA ASP A 105 4.00 19.00 0.66
C ASP A 105 2.55 19.26 1.08
N ALA A 106 1.64 18.33 0.77
CA ALA A 106 0.25 18.42 1.21
C ALA A 106 0.10 18.32 2.74
N TYR A 107 0.94 17.54 3.42
CA TYR A 107 0.99 17.49 4.87
C TYR A 107 1.49 18.79 5.51
N GLU A 108 2.47 19.45 4.89
CA GLU A 108 2.92 20.77 5.30
C GLU A 108 1.76 21.78 5.18
N LEU A 109 1.10 21.82 4.03
CA LEU A 109 -0.04 22.71 3.78
C LEU A 109 -1.21 22.47 4.75
N GLN A 110 -1.54 21.21 5.06
CA GLN A 110 -2.56 20.88 6.05
C GLN A 110 -2.20 21.37 7.45
N SER A 111 -0.91 21.30 7.82
CA SER A 111 -0.43 21.72 9.16
C SER A 111 -0.47 23.23 9.37
N GLN A 112 -0.40 24.03 8.30
CA GLN A 112 -0.44 25.49 8.35
C GLN A 112 -1.87 26.06 8.52
N GLY A 113 -2.87 25.19 8.62
CA GLY A 113 -4.27 25.53 8.86
C GLY A 113 -5.05 25.80 7.58
N MET A 114 -6.27 25.26 7.50
CA MET A 114 -7.21 25.36 6.37
C MET A 114 -7.69 26.79 6.06
N ASN A 115 -7.08 27.84 6.61
CA ASN A 115 -7.46 29.24 6.38
C ASN A 115 -6.98 29.78 5.02
N THR A 116 -6.18 29.02 4.27
CA THR A 116 -5.68 29.41 2.93
C THR A 116 -6.26 28.56 1.80
N MET A 117 -7.50 28.11 1.91
CA MET A 117 -8.30 27.54 0.80
C MET A 117 -8.29 28.40 -0.49
N LYS A 118 -7.88 29.67 -0.40
CA LYS A 118 -7.83 30.64 -1.51
C LYS A 118 -6.55 30.60 -2.35
N ARG A 119 -5.56 29.76 -2.02
CA ARG A 119 -4.26 29.72 -2.71
C ARG A 119 -3.87 28.31 -3.14
N ILE A 120 -4.86 27.55 -3.63
CA ILE A 120 -4.67 26.18 -4.05
C ILE A 120 -4.67 26.13 -5.58
N THR A 121 -3.48 26.03 -6.17
CA THR A 121 -3.32 25.64 -7.57
C THR A 121 -3.99 24.28 -7.77
N THR A 122 -4.65 24.05 -8.91
CA THR A 122 -5.50 22.86 -9.19
C THR A 122 -4.87 21.52 -8.81
N LEU A 123 -3.54 21.39 -8.86
CA LEU A 123 -2.78 20.19 -8.46
C LEU A 123 -2.88 19.86 -6.95
N ALA A 124 -2.89 20.88 -6.09
CA ALA A 124 -2.97 20.71 -4.64
C ALA A 124 -4.40 20.43 -4.16
N LEU A 125 -5.44 20.89 -4.87
CA LEU A 125 -6.86 20.60 -4.55
C LEU A 125 -7.19 19.12 -4.76
N ALA A 126 -6.71 18.55 -5.88
CA ALA A 126 -6.83 17.12 -6.15
C ALA A 126 -6.07 16.30 -5.09
N THR A 127 -4.86 16.75 -4.73
CA THR A 127 -4.01 16.09 -3.73
C THR A 127 -4.63 16.08 -2.32
N ILE A 128 -5.19 17.22 -1.88
CA ILE A 128 -5.78 17.35 -0.54
C ILE A 128 -7.07 16.52 -0.41
N SER A 129 -7.94 16.52 -1.42
CA SER A 129 -9.15 15.66 -1.43
C SER A 129 -8.80 14.17 -1.37
N VAL A 130 -7.76 13.75 -2.10
CA VAL A 130 -7.29 12.36 -2.17
C VAL A 130 -6.74 11.85 -0.83
N ILE A 131 -6.09 12.72 -0.07
CA ILE A 131 -5.55 12.42 1.27
C ILE A 131 -6.68 12.36 2.31
N LEU A 132 -7.66 13.28 2.27
CA LEU A 132 -8.78 13.34 3.22
C LEU A 132 -9.75 12.15 3.10
N GLN A 133 -9.91 11.57 1.90
CA GLN A 133 -10.79 10.40 1.67
C GLN A 133 -10.19 9.04 2.13
N LYS A 134 -9.12 9.01 2.93
CA LYS A 134 -8.63 7.78 3.58
C LYS A 134 -9.23 7.54 4.97
N ARG A 135 -10.14 8.41 5.42
CA ARG A 135 -10.78 8.37 6.74
C ARG A 135 -12.23 7.83 6.75
N LEU A 136 -12.71 7.27 5.64
CA LEU A 136 -14.05 6.71 5.49
C LEU A 136 -13.98 5.26 5.04
#